data_AF-A0A961YCS5-F1
#
_entry.id   AF-A0A961YCS5-F1
#
_cell.length_a   1.000
_cell.length_b   1.000
_cell.length_c   1.000
_cell.angle_alpha   90.00
_cell.angle_beta   90.00
_cell.angle_gamma   90.00
#
_symmetry.space_group_name_H-M   'P 1'
#
loop_
_entity.id
_entity.type
_entity.pdbx_description
1 polymer ?
#
loop_
_entity_poly.entity_id
_entity_poly.type
_entity_poly.pdbx_seq_one_letter_code
_entity_poly.pdbx_strand_id
1 'polypeptide(L)'
;MSAHAGDDPRLASAVALVCLTHAPALLILGLYARGGLALRIAALLLFTGAALFSTDLALRMFGHGRLFSMAAPAGGMTMMAGWIAVALGALSINR
;
A
#
# COMPACT_ATOMS: atom_id res chain seq x y z
N MET A 1 -12.49 15.16 -23.34
CA MET A 1 -11.44 15.00 -22.31
C MET A 1 -11.17 13.50 -22.22
N SER A 2 -10.01 13.03 -22.67
CA SER A 2 -9.70 11.59 -22.66
C SER A 2 -9.45 11.13 -21.23
N ALA A 3 -9.94 9.96 -20.84
CA ALA A 3 -9.79 9.38 -19.50
C ALA A 3 -8.33 9.04 -19.12
N HIS A 4 -7.36 9.37 -19.96
CA HIS A 4 -5.93 9.09 -19.76
C HIS A 4 -5.08 10.36 -19.55
N ALA A 5 -5.69 11.54 -19.59
CA ALA A 5 -5.00 12.81 -19.33
C ALA A 5 -5.09 13.17 -17.84
N GLY A 6 -4.42 12.38 -16.98
CA GLY A 6 -3.96 12.89 -15.70
C GLY A 6 -2.69 13.69 -15.94
N ASP A 7 -2.57 14.88 -15.35
CA ASP A 7 -1.53 15.88 -15.64
C ASP A 7 -0.07 15.39 -15.48
N ASP A 8 0.17 14.22 -14.89
CA ASP A 8 1.46 13.53 -14.91
C ASP A 8 1.33 11.99 -14.98
N PRO A 9 1.61 11.35 -16.14
CA PRO A 9 1.50 9.90 -16.31
C PRO A 9 2.48 9.10 -15.41
N ARG A 10 3.53 9.74 -14.88
CA ARG A 10 4.46 9.11 -13.94
C ARG A 10 3.83 8.89 -12.56
N LEU A 11 2.99 9.81 -12.10
CA LEU A 11 2.29 9.65 -10.82
C LEU A 11 1.24 8.55 -10.93
N ALA A 12 0.46 8.55 -12.01
CA ALA A 12 -0.55 7.50 -12.25
C ALA A 12 0.08 6.10 -12.32
N SER A 13 1.20 5.96 -13.04
CA SER A 13 1.92 4.69 -13.12
C SER A 13 2.55 4.27 -11.80
N ALA A 14 3.06 5.20 -10.98
CA ALA A 14 3.56 4.91 -9.64
C ALA A 14 2.44 4.39 -8.70
N VAL A 15 1.26 5.02 -8.69
CA VAL A 15 0.10 4.52 -7.92
C VAL A 15 -0.29 3.13 -8.39
N ALA A 16 -0.42 2.94 -9.71
CA ALA A 16 -0.81 1.66 -10.28
C ALA A 16 0.16 0.55 -9.89
N LEU A 17 1.48 0.76 -10.02
CA LEU A 17 2.49 -0.21 -9.61
C LEU A 17 2.42 -0.54 -8.11
N VAL A 18 2.27 0.47 -7.26
CA VAL A 18 2.18 0.26 -5.81
C VAL A 18 0.91 -0.52 -5.44
N CYS A 19 -0.24 -0.17 -6.00
CA CYS A 19 -1.49 -0.92 -5.77
C CYS A 19 -1.39 -2.35 -6.29
N LEU A 20 -0.90 -2.56 -7.52
CA LEU A 20 -0.85 -3.88 -8.16
C LEU A 20 0.15 -4.82 -7.48
N THR A 21 1.26 -4.29 -6.96
CA THR A 21 2.26 -5.09 -6.22
C THR A 21 1.73 -5.55 -4.86
N HIS A 22 0.88 -4.75 -4.21
CA HIS A 22 0.36 -5.06 -2.87
C HIS A 22 -0.98 -5.81 -2.89
N ALA A 23 -1.77 -5.68 -3.94
CA ALA A 23 -3.08 -6.33 -4.05
C ALA A 23 -3.03 -7.87 -3.92
N PRO A 24 -2.12 -8.61 -4.59
CA PRO A 24 -1.99 -10.06 -4.41
C PRO A 24 -1.59 -10.44 -2.99
N ALA A 25 -0.69 -9.67 -2.36
CA ALA A 25 -0.26 -9.92 -0.98
C ALA A 25 -1.42 -9.76 0.00
N LEU A 26 -2.21 -8.69 -0.14
CA LEU A 26 -3.42 -8.46 0.66
C LEU A 26 -4.48 -9.55 0.43
N LEU A 27 -4.67 -9.98 -0.82
CA LEU A 27 -5.61 -11.05 -1.17
C LEU A 27 -5.21 -12.37 -0.51
N ILE A 28 -3.94 -12.77 -0.59
CA ILE A 28 -3.44 -13.99 0.05
C ILE A 28 -3.57 -13.90 1.57
N LEU A 29 -3.19 -12.76 2.18
CA LEU A 29 -3.34 -12.54 3.62
C LEU A 29 -4.80 -12.58 4.08
N GLY A 30 -5.72 -12.03 3.28
CA GLY A 30 -7.16 -12.06 3.56
C GLY A 30 -7.78 -13.46 3.43
N LEU A 31 -7.33 -14.25 2.44
CA LEU A 31 -7.71 -15.66 2.30
C LEU A 31 -7.13 -16.52 3.42
N TYR A 32 -5.96 -16.15 3.96
CA TYR A 32 -5.37 -16.77 5.15
C TYR A 32 -6.06 -16.28 6.44
N ALA A 33 -7.39 -16.41 6.52
CA ALA A 33 -8.24 -15.94 7.61
C ALA A 33 -7.91 -16.54 8.99
N ARG A 34 -7.12 -17.62 9.03
CA ARG A 34 -6.62 -18.27 10.26
C ARG A 34 -5.20 -17.83 10.65
N GLY A 35 -4.63 -16.85 9.95
CA GLY A 35 -3.32 -16.31 10.25
C GLY A 35 -3.25 -15.69 11.65
N GLY A 36 -2.15 -15.93 12.36
CA GLY A 36 -1.89 -15.35 13.68
C GLY A 36 -1.90 -13.82 13.67
N LEU A 37 -1.90 -13.19 14.85
CA LEU A 37 -1.97 -11.73 15.03
C LEU A 37 -0.98 -10.96 14.13
N ALA A 38 0.23 -11.50 13.92
CA ALA A 38 1.25 -10.93 13.04
C ALA A 38 0.79 -10.77 11.57
N LEU A 39 0.11 -11.77 10.99
CA LEU A 39 -0.42 -11.68 9.62
C LEU A 39 -1.52 -10.62 9.51
N ARG A 40 -2.35 -10.48 10.54
CA ARG A 40 -3.40 -9.46 10.61
C ARG A 40 -2.81 -8.05 10.66
N ILE A 41 -1.78 -7.85 11.49
CA ILE A 41 -1.03 -6.57 11.55
C ILE A 41 -0.37 -6.27 10.21
N ALA A 42 0.24 -7.28 9.57
CA ALA A 42 0.87 -7.12 8.27
C ALA A 42 -0.13 -6.67 7.19
N ALA A 43 -1.32 -7.30 7.15
CA ALA A 43 -2.38 -6.91 6.22
C ALA A 43 -2.84 -5.47 6.44
N LEU A 44 -3.03 -5.05 7.70
CA LEU A 44 -3.42 -3.68 8.04
C LEU A 44 -2.36 -2.66 7.63
N LEU A 45 -1.07 -2.95 7.88
CA LEU A 45 0.04 -2.07 7.50
C LEU A 45 0.15 -1.92 5.98
N LEU A 46 0.09 -3.01 5.22
CA LEU A 46 0.16 -2.97 3.76
C LEU A 46 -1.03 -2.20 3.17
N PHE A 47 -2.25 -2.46 3.67
CA PHE A 47 -3.45 -1.75 3.22
C PHE A 47 -3.38 -0.25 3.52
N THR A 48 -3.05 0.11 4.76
CA THR A 48 -2.99 1.52 5.18
C THR A 48 -1.89 2.28 4.43
N GLY A 49 -0.71 1.66 4.26
CA GLY A 49 0.36 2.24 3.46
C GLY A 49 -0.02 2.46 2.00
N ALA A 50 -0.76 1.50 1.39
CA ALA A 50 -1.20 1.59 0.01
C ALA A 50 -2.28 2.66 -0.18
N ALA A 51 -3.26 2.71 0.70
CA ALA A 51 -4.28 3.74 0.70
C ALA A 51 -3.65 5.14 0.87
N LEU A 52 -2.74 5.30 1.85
CA LEU A 52 -2.10 6.57 2.12
C LEU A 52 -1.24 7.06 0.94
N PHE A 53 -0.41 6.19 0.37
CA PHE A 53 0.42 6.51 -0.79
C PHE A 53 -0.43 6.88 -2.02
N SER A 54 -1.44 6.08 -2.31
CA SER A 54 -2.31 6.27 -3.47
C SER A 54 -3.15 7.54 -3.35
N THR A 55 -3.63 7.85 -2.14
CA THR A 55 -4.41 9.06 -1.89
C THR A 55 -3.54 10.32 -2.02
N ASP A 56 -2.32 10.32 -1.49
CA ASP A 56 -1.41 11.46 -1.63
C ASP A 56 -1.04 11.73 -3.10
N LEU A 57 -0.81 10.68 -3.90
CA LEU A 57 -0.57 10.85 -5.34
C LEU A 57 -1.84 11.22 -6.10
N ALA A 58 -3.01 10.68 -5.74
CA ALA A 58 -4.28 11.08 -6.35
C ALA A 58 -4.55 12.58 -6.16
N LEU A 59 -4.34 13.11 -4.95
CA LEU A 59 -4.49 14.55 -4.69
C LEU A 59 -3.52 15.40 -5.52
N ARG A 60 -2.29 14.93 -5.71
CA ARG A 60 -1.31 15.58 -6.61
C ARG A 60 -1.77 15.54 -8.06
N MET A 61 -2.32 14.40 -8.52
CA MET A 61 -2.84 14.24 -9.89
C MET A 61 -4.04 15.14 -10.19
N PHE A 62 -4.87 15.44 -9.19
CA PHE A 62 -6.02 16.35 -9.35
C PHE A 62 -5.68 17.82 -9.05
N GLY A 63 -4.41 18.17 -8.88
CA GLY A 63 -3.99 19.57 -8.63
C GLY A 63 -4.27 20.10 -7.22
N HIS A 64 -4.64 19.25 -6.26
CA HIS A 64 -4.99 19.65 -4.89
C HIS A 64 -3.78 19.72 -3.94
N GLY A 65 -2.56 19.42 -4.42
CA GLY A 65 -1.34 19.41 -3.61
C GLY A 65 -1.10 18.07 -2.89
N ARG A 66 -0.45 18.11 -1.72
CA ARG A 66 -0.11 16.92 -0.90
C ARG A 66 -1.13 16.74 0.22
N LEU A 67 -1.43 15.50 0.60
CA LEU A 67 -2.33 15.19 1.72
C LEU A 67 -1.80 15.79 3.05
N PHE A 68 -0.49 15.61 3.29
CA PHE A 68 0.29 16.28 4.33
C PHE A 68 1.79 16.19 4.00
N SER A 69 2.62 16.96 4.69
CA SER A 69 4.07 16.88 4.51
C SER A 69 4.57 15.47 4.87
N MET A 70 5.18 14.78 3.91
CA MET A 70 5.65 13.38 4.00
C MET A 70 4.59 12.26 3.90
N ALA A 71 3.39 12.52 3.37
CA ALA A 71 2.38 11.45 3.18
C ALA A 71 2.84 10.27 2.30
N ALA A 72 3.36 10.51 1.09
CA ALA A 72 3.92 9.43 0.26
C ALA A 72 5.09 8.66 0.94
N PRO A 73 6.10 9.31 1.53
CA PRO A 73 7.14 8.61 2.32
C PRO A 73 6.59 7.81 3.50
N ALA A 74 5.64 8.35 4.25
CA ALA A 74 4.99 7.65 5.36
C ALA A 74 4.22 6.41 4.88
N GLY A 75 3.52 6.50 3.74
CA GLY A 75 2.88 5.34 3.12
C GLY A 75 3.87 4.24 2.78
N GLY A 76 5.00 4.58 2.18
CA GLY A 76 6.08 3.64 1.85
C GLY A 76 6.73 2.99 3.09
N MET A 77 7.02 3.77 4.14
CA MET A 77 7.53 3.23 5.40
C MET A 77 6.54 2.28 6.07
N THR A 78 5.25 2.60 6.01
CA THR A 78 4.18 1.75 6.55
C THR A 78 4.12 0.40 5.80
N MET A 79 4.29 0.41 4.47
CA MET A 79 4.39 -0.82 3.68
C MET A 79 5.62 -1.66 4.06
N MET A 80 6.79 -1.03 4.21
CA MET A 80 8.02 -1.73 4.63
C MET A 80 7.81 -2.44 5.98
N ALA A 81 7.20 -1.76 6.94
CA ALA A 81 6.82 -2.37 8.22
C ALA A 81 5.85 -3.55 8.05
N GLY A 82 4.87 -3.42 7.13
CA GLY A 82 3.95 -4.50 6.79
C GLY A 82 4.65 -5.75 6.26
N TRP A 83 5.60 -5.60 5.34
CA TRP A 83 6.39 -6.71 4.80
C TRP A 83 7.25 -7.39 5.87
N ILE A 84 7.83 -6.62 6.80
CA ILE A 84 8.55 -7.19 7.96
C ILE A 84 7.59 -8.01 8.83
N ALA A 85 6.37 -7.52 9.08
CA ALA A 85 5.36 -8.25 9.83
C ALA A 85 4.91 -9.54 9.11
N VAL A 86 4.82 -9.55 7.77
CA VAL A 86 4.59 -10.79 6.99
C VAL A 86 5.71 -11.80 7.26
N ALA A 87 6.97 -11.38 7.17
CA ALA A 87 8.12 -12.26 7.39
C ALA A 87 8.14 -12.85 8.82
N LEU A 88 7.88 -12.03 9.83
CA LEU A 88 7.78 -12.46 11.23
C LEU A 88 6.62 -13.43 11.45
N GLY A 89 5.48 -13.16 10.82
CA GLY A 89 4.30 -14.03 10.92
C GLY A 89 4.51 -15.39 10.23
N ALA A 90 5.20 -15.41 9.09
CA ALA A 90 5.59 -16.66 8.42
C ALA A 90 6.53 -17.51 9.29
N LEU A 91 7.52 -16.88 9.96
CA LEU A 91 8.40 -17.55 10.91
C LEU A 91 7.65 -18.09 12.14
N SER A 92 6.58 -17.41 12.57
CA SER A 92 5.78 -17.81 13.73
C SER A 92 4.81 -18.96 13.43
N ILE A 93 4.36 -19.10 12.17
CA ILE A 93 3.51 -20.22 11.71
C ILE A 93 4.31 -21.53 11.59
N ASN A 94 5.62 -21.46 11.33
CA ASN A 94 6.47 -22.62 11.11
C ASN A 94 7.07 -23.22 12.40
N ARG A 95 6.41 -23.03 13.53
CA ARG A 95 6.74 -23.65 14.83
C ARG A 95 5.53 -24.35 15.40
#